data_AF-A0A1G4K450-F1
#
_entry.id   AF-A0A1G4K450-F1
#
_cell.length_a   1.000
_cell.length_b   1.000
_cell.length_c   1.000
_cell.angle_alpha   90.00
_cell.angle_beta   90.00
_cell.angle_gamma   90.00
#
_symmetry.space_group_name_H-M   'P 1'
#
loop_
_entity.id
_entity.type
_entity.pdbx_description
1 polymer ?
#
loop_
_entity_poly.entity_id
_entity_poly.type
_entity_poly.pdbx_seq_one_letter_code
_entity_poly.pdbx_strand_id
1 'polypeptide(L)'
;MEDSSKIRPYISHLNAQLAKLGPEITKFTEKSLEEQLLLLKDERSKLDLSNRYAYVLSSLLFAYMKLHNVKDLGPVKQELARVKRYMDLARQLDDKEEKQAKNEQESKERAKQVIHSALDGRTASPAISKVNFQGKHTKFTEDATTGSKDEAETETENGIKTKTAKSTIPSKSRSAGKVSKKSKR
;
A
#
# COMPACT_ATOMS: atom_id res chain seq x y z
N MET A 1 19.08 62.47 3.16
CA MET A 1 18.97 61.49 4.26
C MET A 1 17.49 61.16 4.41
N GLU A 2 17.00 60.23 3.62
CA GLU A 2 15.57 59.90 3.54
C GLU A 2 15.43 58.37 3.56
N ASP A 3 14.30 57.88 4.06
CA ASP A 3 13.85 56.47 4.07
C ASP A 3 14.06 55.60 5.32
N SER A 4 14.58 56.13 6.42
CA SER A 4 14.56 55.37 7.70
C SER A 4 13.12 55.12 8.21
N SER A 5 12.16 55.97 7.84
CA SER A 5 10.74 55.78 8.13
C SER A 5 10.13 54.60 7.37
N LYS A 6 10.61 54.30 6.16
CA LYS A 6 10.12 53.19 5.34
C LYS A 6 10.58 51.83 5.85
N ILE A 7 11.75 51.75 6.50
CA ILE A 7 12.30 50.47 6.98
C ILE A 7 11.80 50.08 8.38
N ARG A 8 11.41 51.06 9.21
CA ARG A 8 10.90 50.85 10.58
C ARG A 8 9.74 49.84 10.67
N PRO A 9 8.72 49.87 9.79
CA PRO A 9 7.65 48.88 9.81
C PRO A 9 8.13 47.45 9.59
N TYR A 10 9.08 47.23 8.68
CA TYR A 10 9.64 45.90 8.41
C TYR A 10 10.41 45.36 9.62
N ILE A 11 11.19 46.22 10.29
CA ILE A 11 11.94 45.85 11.51
C ILE A 11 10.96 45.53 12.66
N SER A 12 9.94 46.37 12.85
CA SER A 12 8.91 46.14 13.88
C SER A 12 8.16 44.83 13.64
N HIS A 13 7.80 44.55 12.38
CA HIS A 13 7.15 43.30 12.00
C HIS A 13 8.06 42.08 12.25
N LEU A 14 9.32 42.15 11.86
CA LEU A 14 10.30 41.09 12.11
C LEU A 14 10.46 40.81 13.61
N ASN A 15 10.61 41.86 14.43
CA ASN A 15 10.71 41.72 15.89
C ASN A 15 9.45 41.08 16.48
N ALA A 16 8.26 41.46 16.01
CA ALA A 16 7.02 40.83 16.45
C ALA A 16 6.92 39.35 16.05
N GLN A 17 7.42 38.97 14.87
CA GLN A 17 7.49 37.56 14.46
C GLN A 17 8.48 36.77 15.31
N LEU A 18 9.66 37.34 15.59
CA LEU A 18 10.67 36.70 16.46
C LEU A 18 10.15 36.51 17.89
N ALA A 19 9.44 37.50 18.45
CA ALA A 19 8.83 37.41 19.77
C ALA A 19 7.76 36.29 19.84
N LYS A 20 7.04 36.04 18.74
CA LYS A 20 6.08 34.92 18.65
C LYS A 20 6.77 33.56 18.46
N LEU A 21 7.85 33.52 17.67
CA LEU A 21 8.54 32.28 17.34
C LEU A 21 9.41 31.76 18.49
N GLY A 22 10.02 32.66 19.28
CA GLY A 22 10.91 32.30 20.39
C GLY A 22 10.32 31.25 21.34
N PRO A 23 9.13 31.49 21.94
CA PRO A 23 8.48 30.52 22.83
C PRO A 23 8.18 29.17 22.17
N GLU A 24 7.81 29.16 20.90
CA GLU A 24 7.52 27.93 20.15
C GLU A 24 8.79 27.10 19.90
N ILE A 25 9.92 27.76 19.64
CA ILE A 25 11.22 27.09 19.55
C ILE A 25 11.63 26.53 20.91
N THR A 26 11.48 27.30 22.00
CA THR A 26 11.82 26.81 23.35
C THR A 26 11.03 25.56 23.73
N LYS A 27 9.73 25.52 23.43
CA LYS A 27 8.90 24.31 23.62
C LYS A 27 9.36 23.18 22.72
N PHE A 28 9.65 23.47 21.44
CA PHE A 28 10.08 22.47 20.47
C PHE A 28 11.42 21.82 20.84
N THR A 29 12.32 22.58 21.47
CA THR A 29 13.65 22.12 21.89
C THR A 29 13.75 21.86 23.40
N GLU A 30 12.64 21.68 24.11
CA GLU A 30 12.63 21.41 25.55
C GLU A 30 13.37 20.10 25.89
N LYS A 31 13.25 19.11 25.00
CA LYS A 31 13.92 17.81 25.06
C LYS A 31 14.90 17.65 23.91
N SER A 32 15.92 16.81 24.08
CA SER A 32 16.83 16.46 22.99
C SER A 32 16.09 15.70 21.89
N LEU A 33 16.55 15.85 20.64
CA LEU A 33 15.98 15.13 19.50
C LEU A 33 16.02 13.61 19.73
N GLU A 34 17.13 13.10 20.30
CA GLU A 34 17.28 11.67 20.60
C GLU A 34 16.23 11.19 21.61
N GLU A 35 15.97 11.96 22.66
CA GLU A 35 14.94 11.63 23.64
C GLU A 35 13.55 11.64 23.00
N GLN A 36 13.25 12.65 22.19
CA GLN A 36 11.96 12.73 21.48
C GLN A 36 11.77 11.56 20.51
N LEU A 37 12.81 11.15 19.78
CA LEU A 37 12.77 10.01 18.86
C LEU A 37 12.61 8.68 19.60
N LEU A 38 13.18 8.54 20.80
CA LEU A 38 13.02 7.35 21.64
C LEU A 38 11.59 7.19 22.17
N LEU A 39 10.93 8.31 22.47
CA LEU A 39 9.54 8.33 22.97
C LEU A 39 8.52 7.96 21.88
N LEU A 40 8.86 8.18 20.61
CA LEU A 40 8.01 7.83 19.47
C LEU A 40 8.15 6.34 19.13
N LYS A 41 7.02 5.62 19.16
CA LYS A 41 6.97 4.20 18.76
C LYS A 41 6.87 4.00 17.26
N ASP A 42 6.19 4.92 16.59
CA ASP A 42 5.92 4.86 15.16
C ASP A 42 7.06 5.47 14.34
N GLU A 43 7.55 4.73 13.35
CA GLU A 43 8.61 5.17 12.45
C GLU A 43 8.17 6.32 11.55
N ARG A 44 6.89 6.38 11.15
CA ARG A 44 6.38 7.48 10.33
C ARG A 44 6.38 8.80 11.10
N SER A 45 6.08 8.74 12.40
CA SER A 45 6.17 9.86 13.32
C SER A 45 7.62 10.31 13.56
N LYS A 46 8.58 9.38 13.65
CA LYS A 46 10.02 9.71 13.75
C LYS A 46 10.54 10.39 12.49
N LEU A 47 10.11 9.93 11.32
CA LEU A 47 10.41 10.56 10.03
C LEU A 47 9.86 11.99 9.98
N ASP A 48 8.62 12.19 10.43
CA ASP A 48 7.99 13.51 10.48
C ASP A 48 8.78 14.47 11.36
N LEU A 49 9.12 14.02 12.57
CA LEU A 49 9.87 14.82 13.54
C LEU A 49 11.24 15.23 12.96
N SER A 50 11.96 14.28 12.38
CA SER A 50 13.29 14.52 11.79
C SER A 50 13.22 15.51 10.62
N ASN A 51 12.23 15.38 9.74
CA ASN A 51 12.00 16.32 8.65
C ASN A 51 11.62 17.72 9.17
N ARG A 52 10.82 17.79 10.23
CA ARG A 52 10.43 19.05 10.88
C ARG A 52 11.63 19.78 11.48
N TYR A 53 12.52 19.08 12.18
CA TYR A 53 13.76 19.67 12.70
C TYR A 53 14.63 20.22 11.56
N ALA A 54 14.84 19.43 10.51
CA ALA A 54 15.63 19.85 9.36
C ALA A 54 15.03 21.09 8.66
N TYR A 55 13.70 21.14 8.53
CA TYR A 55 12.98 22.28 7.96
C TYR A 55 13.15 23.55 8.80
N VAL A 56 12.94 23.47 10.12
CA VAL A 56 13.08 24.62 11.02
C VAL A 56 14.52 25.14 10.99
N LEU A 57 15.51 24.25 11.11
CA LEU A 57 16.92 24.63 11.13
C LEU A 57 17.35 25.31 9.82
N SER A 58 17.04 24.70 8.66
CA SER A 58 17.40 25.26 7.35
C SER A 58 16.68 26.59 7.07
N SER A 59 15.44 26.74 7.52
CA SER A 59 14.67 27.99 7.38
C SER A 59 15.25 29.11 8.26
N LEU A 60 15.61 28.82 9.51
CA LEU A 60 16.24 29.78 10.41
C LEU A 60 17.62 30.20 9.89
N LEU A 61 18.41 29.25 9.38
CA LEU A 61 19.71 29.54 8.78
C LEU A 61 19.57 30.44 7.55
N PHE A 62 18.56 30.18 6.70
CA PHE A 62 18.27 31.05 5.56
C PHE A 62 17.91 32.47 5.98
N ALA A 63 17.05 32.64 6.98
CA ALA A 63 16.67 33.94 7.53
C ALA A 63 17.89 34.68 8.12
N TYR A 64 18.74 33.97 8.86
CA TYR A 64 19.99 34.50 9.41
C TYR A 64 20.95 34.99 8.30
N MET A 65 21.18 34.19 7.27
CA MET A 65 22.03 34.58 6.13
C MET A 65 21.48 35.79 5.37
N LYS A 66 20.15 35.89 5.26
CA LYS A 66 19.49 37.07 4.66
C LYS A 66 19.69 38.32 5.48
N LEU A 67 19.60 38.22 6.80
CA LEU A 67 19.83 39.35 7.70
C LEU A 67 21.29 39.84 7.65
N HIS A 68 22.24 38.91 7.56
CA HIS A 68 23.67 39.21 7.43
C HIS A 68 24.11 39.61 6.01
N ASN A 69 23.18 39.73 5.07
CA ASN A 69 23.44 40.12 3.68
C ASN A 69 24.51 39.26 2.98
N VAL A 70 24.48 37.94 3.23
CA VAL A 70 25.37 37.01 2.55
C VAL A 70 25.02 36.95 1.06
N LYS A 71 26.02 37.18 0.19
CA LYS A 71 25.84 37.24 -1.27
C LYS A 71 25.50 35.87 -1.87
N ASP A 72 26.21 34.84 -1.46
CA ASP A 72 25.97 33.47 -1.93
C ASP A 72 24.98 32.74 -1.03
N LEU A 73 23.79 32.47 -1.59
CA LEU A 73 22.73 31.70 -0.94
C LEU A 73 22.56 30.31 -1.59
N GLY A 74 23.45 29.93 -2.52
CA GLY A 74 23.41 28.64 -3.20
C GLY A 74 23.39 27.46 -2.22
N PRO A 75 24.33 27.38 -1.26
CA PRO A 75 24.40 26.26 -0.32
C PRO A 75 23.13 26.09 0.51
N VAL A 76 22.60 27.17 1.10
CA VAL A 76 21.38 27.08 1.93
C VAL A 76 20.13 26.77 1.11
N LYS A 77 20.05 27.25 -0.15
CA LYS A 77 18.95 26.89 -1.06
C LYS A 77 19.00 25.41 -1.45
N GLN A 78 20.19 24.83 -1.60
CA GLN A 78 20.33 23.40 -1.86
C GLN A 78 19.84 22.57 -0.67
N GLU A 79 20.15 22.98 0.56
CA GLU A 79 19.63 22.30 1.76
C GLU A 79 18.10 22.43 1.87
N LEU A 80 17.52 23.60 1.56
CA LEU A 80 16.06 23.75 1.49
C LEU A 80 15.42 22.83 0.43
N ALA A 81 16.04 22.72 -0.75
CA ALA A 81 15.59 21.82 -1.80
C ALA A 81 15.69 20.34 -1.37
N ARG A 82 16.75 20.00 -0.62
CA ARG A 82 16.94 18.67 -0.05
C ARG A 82 15.87 18.34 0.99
N VAL A 83 15.57 19.25 1.92
CA VAL A 83 14.46 19.09 2.88
C VAL A 83 13.14 18.91 2.16
N LYS A 84 12.84 19.76 1.16
CA LYS A 84 11.62 19.64 0.35
C LYS A 84 11.50 18.24 -0.26
N ARG A 85 12.59 17.73 -0.85
CA ARG A 85 12.62 16.38 -1.44
C ARG A 85 12.29 15.30 -0.41
N TYR A 86 12.83 15.37 0.80
CA TYR A 86 12.51 14.38 1.85
C TYR A 86 11.06 14.47 2.32
N MET A 87 10.50 15.68 2.43
CA MET A 87 9.08 15.85 2.75
C MET A 87 8.15 15.38 1.62
N ASP A 88 8.55 15.55 0.35
CA ASP A 88 7.81 15.03 -0.80
C ASP A 88 7.88 13.49 -0.83
N LEU A 89 9.02 12.89 -0.50
CA LEU A 89 9.16 11.43 -0.38
C LEU A 89 8.29 10.87 0.74
N ALA A 90 8.24 11.53 1.90
CA ALA A 90 7.36 11.12 3.01
C ALA A 90 5.88 11.15 2.58
N ARG A 91 5.43 12.22 1.92
CA ARG A 91 4.06 12.31 1.39
C ARG A 91 3.74 11.25 0.34
N GLN A 92 4.71 10.93 -0.53
CA GLN A 92 4.53 9.85 -1.50
C GLN A 92 4.38 8.47 -0.86
N LEU A 93 4.91 8.24 0.34
CA LEU A 93 4.69 7.01 1.09
C LEU A 93 3.26 6.98 1.63
N ASP A 94 2.81 8.06 2.26
CA ASP A 94 1.44 8.20 2.77
C ASP A 94 0.41 7.99 1.64
N ASP A 95 0.61 8.64 0.49
CA ASP A 95 -0.26 8.51 -0.68
C ASP A 95 -0.33 7.06 -1.20
N LYS A 96 0.76 6.30 -1.08
CA LYS A 96 0.79 4.88 -1.50
C LYS A 96 0.05 4.00 -0.51
N GLU A 97 0.25 4.22 0.79
CA GLU A 97 -0.46 3.51 1.84
C GLU A 97 -1.97 3.77 1.78
N GLU A 98 -2.38 5.03 1.56
CA GLU A 98 -3.79 5.38 1.42
C GLU A 98 -4.42 4.71 0.18
N LYS A 99 -3.70 4.66 -0.95
CA LYS A 99 -4.17 3.96 -2.16
C LYS A 99 -4.30 2.45 -1.93
N GLN A 100 -3.38 1.84 -1.20
CA GLN A 100 -3.46 0.42 -0.85
C GLN A 100 -4.66 0.15 0.05
N ALA A 101 -4.86 0.95 1.10
CA ALA A 101 -6.01 0.83 1.99
C ALA A 101 -7.35 1.00 1.26
N LYS A 102 -7.45 1.96 0.33
CA LYS A 102 -8.64 2.15 -0.52
C LYS A 102 -8.91 0.93 -1.41
N ASN A 103 -7.88 0.40 -2.07
CA ASN A 103 -8.02 -0.79 -2.92
C ASN A 103 -8.46 -2.02 -2.11
N GLU A 104 -7.91 -2.20 -0.90
CA GLU A 104 -8.35 -3.28 -0.01
C GLU A 104 -9.80 -3.11 0.41
N GLN A 105 -10.21 -1.90 0.77
CA GLN A 105 -11.59 -1.61 1.14
C GLN A 105 -12.57 -1.87 -0.02
N GLU A 106 -12.25 -1.40 -1.23
CA GLU A 106 -13.03 -1.69 -2.42
C GLU A 106 -13.10 -3.19 -2.71
N SER A 107 -12.00 -3.93 -2.53
CA SER A 107 -11.98 -5.38 -2.71
C SER A 107 -12.89 -6.10 -1.71
N LYS A 108 -12.89 -5.66 -0.44
CA LYS A 108 -13.77 -6.18 0.63
C LYS A 108 -15.23 -5.88 0.32
N GLU A 109 -15.54 -4.69 -0.19
CA GLU A 109 -16.89 -4.30 -0.58
C GLU A 109 -17.39 -5.11 -1.77
N ARG A 110 -16.56 -5.28 -2.82
CA ARG A 110 -16.89 -6.17 -3.95
C ARG A 110 -17.10 -7.61 -3.52
N ALA A 111 -16.25 -8.14 -2.63
CA ALA A 111 -16.41 -9.48 -2.09
C ALA A 111 -17.72 -9.63 -1.29
N LYS A 112 -18.06 -8.64 -0.46
CA LYS A 112 -19.36 -8.61 0.27
C LYS A 112 -20.54 -8.60 -0.69
N GLN A 113 -20.50 -7.79 -1.74
CA GLN A 113 -21.56 -7.75 -2.76
C GLN A 113 -21.72 -9.10 -3.47
N VAL A 114 -20.61 -9.76 -3.82
CA VAL A 114 -20.66 -11.10 -4.43
C VAL A 114 -21.28 -12.13 -3.47
N ILE A 115 -20.86 -12.14 -2.20
CA ILE A 115 -21.42 -13.06 -1.20
C ILE A 115 -22.92 -12.80 -0.99
N HIS A 116 -23.32 -11.54 -0.82
CA HIS A 116 -24.74 -11.18 -0.69
C HIS A 116 -25.54 -11.60 -1.93
N SER A 117 -25.05 -11.33 -3.14
CA SER A 117 -25.73 -11.75 -4.37
C SER A 117 -25.88 -13.28 -4.50
N ALA A 118 -24.88 -14.04 -4.05
CA ALA A 118 -24.91 -15.51 -4.07
C ALA A 118 -25.79 -16.11 -2.96
N LEU A 119 -25.94 -15.40 -1.83
CA LEU A 119 -26.71 -15.85 -0.67
C LEU A 119 -28.17 -15.40 -0.72
N ASP A 120 -28.47 -14.17 -1.15
CA ASP A 120 -29.85 -13.68 -1.33
C ASP A 120 -30.55 -14.38 -2.51
N GLY A 121 -29.78 -14.88 -3.48
CA GLY A 121 -30.25 -15.85 -4.47
C GLY A 121 -30.74 -17.19 -3.88
N ARG A 122 -30.58 -17.44 -2.56
CA ARG A 122 -31.11 -18.60 -1.83
C ARG A 122 -32.37 -18.31 -0.99
N THR A 123 -32.87 -17.08 -0.98
CA THR A 123 -34.26 -16.82 -0.54
C THR A 123 -35.27 -17.22 -1.61
N ALA A 124 -34.83 -17.28 -2.87
CA ALA A 124 -35.38 -18.20 -3.85
C ALA A 124 -34.85 -19.61 -3.52
N SER A 125 -35.74 -20.58 -3.42
CA SER A 125 -35.51 -21.96 -3.01
C SER A 125 -34.19 -22.55 -3.54
N PRO A 126 -33.51 -23.47 -2.81
CA PRO A 126 -32.28 -24.10 -3.30
C PRO A 126 -32.47 -24.59 -4.74
N ALA A 127 -31.55 -24.27 -5.66
CA ALA A 127 -31.65 -24.67 -7.07
C ALA A 127 -31.65 -26.20 -7.27
N ILE A 128 -31.31 -26.96 -6.23
CA ILE A 128 -31.42 -28.43 -6.16
C ILE A 128 -32.45 -28.82 -5.09
N SER A 129 -33.53 -28.05 -4.95
CA SER A 129 -34.61 -28.37 -4.00
C SER A 129 -35.68 -29.24 -4.63
N LYS A 130 -36.09 -30.23 -3.83
CA LYS A 130 -37.27 -31.10 -3.92
C LYS A 130 -37.32 -32.14 -5.03
N VAL A 131 -36.92 -31.88 -6.27
CA VAL A 131 -37.13 -32.88 -7.34
C VAL A 131 -36.12 -34.05 -7.26
N ASN A 132 -34.86 -33.75 -6.92
CA ASN A 132 -33.79 -34.77 -6.89
C ASN A 132 -33.70 -35.57 -5.58
N PHE A 133 -34.44 -35.18 -4.54
CA PHE A 133 -34.46 -35.85 -3.23
C PHE A 133 -35.79 -36.56 -2.94
N GLN A 134 -36.68 -36.68 -3.93
CA GLN A 134 -37.90 -37.49 -3.86
C GLN A 134 -37.67 -38.96 -4.26
N GLY A 135 -36.42 -39.38 -4.45
CA GLY A 135 -36.08 -40.80 -4.59
C GLY A 135 -36.12 -41.49 -3.23
N LYS A 136 -36.87 -42.59 -3.12
CA LYS A 136 -36.90 -43.45 -1.93
C LYS A 136 -35.46 -43.81 -1.53
N HIS A 137 -34.99 -43.32 -0.40
CA HIS A 137 -33.83 -43.91 0.25
C HIS A 137 -34.15 -45.39 0.49
N THR A 138 -33.41 -46.29 -0.13
CA THR A 138 -33.48 -47.72 0.16
C THR A 138 -33.05 -47.92 1.60
N LYS A 139 -34.05 -48.06 2.47
CA LYS A 139 -33.85 -48.49 3.86
C LYS A 139 -33.33 -49.92 3.77
N PHE A 140 -32.04 -50.13 4.01
CA PHE A 140 -31.48 -51.46 4.16
C PHE A 140 -32.13 -52.08 5.39
N THR A 141 -33.07 -53.00 5.18
CA THR A 141 -33.52 -53.93 6.21
C THR A 141 -32.45 -55.00 6.31
N GLU A 142 -31.73 -55.02 7.43
CA GLU A 142 -30.98 -56.18 7.85
C GLU A 142 -31.99 -57.27 8.21
N ASP A 143 -32.26 -58.19 7.29
CA ASP A 143 -32.78 -59.49 7.64
C ASP A 143 -31.96 -60.56 6.92
N ALA A 144 -31.29 -61.35 7.74
CA ALA A 144 -30.48 -62.49 7.37
C ALA A 144 -31.35 -63.57 6.70
N THR A 145 -30.83 -64.25 5.67
CA THR A 145 -30.98 -65.70 5.46
C THR A 145 -30.13 -66.19 4.28
N THR A 146 -29.01 -66.81 4.63
CA THR A 146 -28.41 -68.06 4.10
C THR A 146 -28.87 -68.66 2.76
N GLY A 147 -27.87 -68.96 1.92
CA GLY A 147 -27.82 -70.08 0.95
C GLY A 147 -28.31 -69.75 -0.46
N SER A 148 -27.72 -70.18 -1.57
CA SER A 148 -26.59 -71.04 -1.88
C SER A 148 -26.17 -70.75 -3.34
N LYS A 149 -24.97 -71.20 -3.69
CA LYS A 149 -24.36 -71.18 -5.04
C LYS A 149 -25.26 -71.82 -6.10
N ASP A 150 -25.23 -71.32 -7.34
CA ASP A 150 -24.49 -71.98 -8.43
C ASP A 150 -24.49 -71.15 -9.73
N GLU A 151 -23.45 -71.42 -10.52
CA GLU A 151 -22.96 -70.74 -11.70
C GLU A 151 -23.84 -70.94 -12.94
N ALA A 152 -23.87 -69.92 -13.82
CA ALA A 152 -24.04 -70.13 -15.26
C ALA A 152 -23.40 -68.96 -16.03
N GLU A 153 -22.37 -69.32 -16.79
CA GLU A 153 -21.57 -68.49 -17.68
C GLU A 153 -22.42 -67.82 -18.78
N THR A 154 -22.06 -66.58 -19.14
CA THR A 154 -22.00 -66.22 -20.56
C THR A 154 -21.04 -65.06 -20.77
N GLU A 155 -19.99 -65.38 -21.50
CA GLU A 155 -18.94 -64.52 -22.00
C GLU A 155 -19.52 -63.44 -22.92
N THR A 156 -19.04 -62.20 -22.81
CA THR A 156 -18.72 -61.38 -23.98
C THR A 156 -17.62 -60.40 -23.61
N GLU A 157 -16.47 -60.64 -24.24
CA GLU A 157 -15.24 -59.89 -24.15
C GLU A 157 -15.34 -58.49 -24.78
N ASN A 158 -14.31 -57.70 -24.46
CA ASN A 158 -13.78 -56.49 -25.11
C ASN A 158 -14.12 -55.19 -24.36
N GLY A 159 -13.17 -54.48 -23.74
CA GLY A 159 -11.72 -54.57 -23.76
C GLY A 159 -11.18 -53.22 -23.32
N ILE A 160 -10.65 -53.14 -22.10
CA ILE A 160 -9.99 -51.96 -21.55
C ILE A 160 -8.63 -51.79 -22.23
N LYS A 161 -8.41 -50.66 -22.91
CA LYS A 161 -7.07 -50.17 -23.24
C LYS A 161 -6.94 -48.69 -22.90
N THR A 162 -6.32 -48.45 -21.75
CA THR A 162 -5.61 -47.23 -21.36
C THR A 162 -4.44 -46.96 -22.32
N LYS A 163 -4.37 -45.77 -22.95
CA LYS A 163 -3.08 -45.14 -23.36
C LYS A 163 -3.18 -43.61 -23.44
N THR A 164 -2.51 -42.99 -22.47
CA THR A 164 -1.57 -41.85 -22.59
C THR A 164 -2.02 -40.53 -23.26
N ALA A 165 -1.91 -39.49 -22.43
CA ALA A 165 -1.94 -38.07 -22.73
C ALA A 165 -1.06 -37.63 -23.91
N LYS A 166 -1.56 -36.64 -24.65
CA LYS A 166 -0.73 -35.64 -25.34
C LYS A 166 -1.47 -34.31 -25.37
N SER A 167 -1.07 -33.41 -24.49
CA SER A 167 -1.44 -31.99 -24.53
C SER A 167 -0.66 -31.32 -25.68
N THR A 168 -1.37 -30.62 -26.55
CA THR A 168 -0.79 -29.75 -27.57
C THR A 168 -0.66 -28.34 -27.02
N ILE A 169 0.52 -28.01 -26.48
CA ILE A 169 0.98 -26.64 -26.25
C ILE A 169 1.81 -26.21 -27.46
N PRO A 170 1.47 -25.14 -28.19
CA PRO A 170 2.34 -24.61 -29.23
C PRO A 170 3.47 -23.77 -28.62
N SER A 171 4.72 -24.14 -28.93
CA SER A 171 5.92 -23.38 -28.60
C SER A 171 6.65 -22.92 -29.85
N LYS A 172 6.98 -21.62 -29.91
CA LYS A 172 8.06 -20.94 -30.68
C LYS A 172 7.88 -19.43 -30.48
N SER A 173 8.88 -18.58 -30.27
CA SER A 173 10.34 -18.72 -30.18
C SER A 173 10.90 -17.43 -29.57
N ARG A 174 11.95 -17.56 -28.77
CA ARG A 174 12.78 -16.47 -28.23
C ARG A 174 13.38 -15.62 -29.37
N SER A 175 13.33 -14.29 -29.26
CA SER A 175 14.34 -13.43 -29.88
C SER A 175 15.09 -12.67 -28.79
N ALA A 176 16.42 -12.75 -28.88
CA ALA A 176 17.38 -12.23 -27.93
C ALA A 176 17.54 -10.71 -28.06
N GLY A 177 17.90 -10.07 -26.94
CA GLY A 177 18.07 -8.63 -26.84
C GLY A 177 19.17 -8.04 -27.72
N LYS A 178 19.00 -6.75 -28.04
CA LYS A 178 20.08 -5.86 -28.45
C LYS A 178 19.99 -4.56 -27.65
N VAL A 179 20.95 -4.38 -26.75
CA VAL A 179 21.32 -3.12 -26.11
C VAL A 179 22.15 -2.34 -27.13
N SER A 180 21.76 -1.11 -27.48
CA SER A 180 22.62 -0.20 -28.25
C SER A 180 23.35 0.76 -27.30
N LYS A 181 24.68 0.80 -27.43
CA LYS A 181 25.57 1.74 -26.73
C LYS A 181 25.52 3.12 -27.40
N LYS A 182 25.64 4.14 -26.55
CA LYS A 182 26.02 5.54 -26.80
C LYS A 182 26.98 5.75 -27.99
N SER A 183 26.71 6.79 -28.79
CA SER A 183 27.73 7.47 -29.61
C SER A 183 27.79 8.95 -29.19
N LYS A 184 28.99 9.40 -28.82
CA LYS A 184 29.36 10.82 -28.66
C LYS A 184 29.71 11.38 -30.04
N ARG A 185 29.23 12.57 -30.34
CA ARG A 185 30.00 13.59 -31.06
C ARG A 185 29.77 14.92 -30.37
#